data_AF-A0A6B1HDE0-F1
#
_entry.id   AF-A0A6B1HDE0-F1
#
_cell.length_a   1.000
_cell.length_b   1.000
_cell.length_c   1.000
_cell.angle_alpha   90.00
_cell.angle_beta   90.00
_cell.angle_gamma   90.00
#
_symmetry.space_group_name_H-M   'P 1'
#
loop_
_entity.id
_entity.type
_entity.pdbx_description
1 polymer ?
#
loop_
_entity_poly.entity_id
_entity_poly.type
_entity_poly.pdbx_seq_one_letter_code
_entity_poly.pdbx_strand_id
1 'polypeptide(L)'
;MDGWQPPSTNAAAVTRQALIRGSTYPVPLARMAGCVAGADLLTFVPHQRVAGILVTRAVIIAMLVPVLLADAARGDDAIPRYVAQQGDDRGDCSLPVRPCRTIRYALSVAGKGDQVRVARGTYPLAEVLDAIEVVGSAVDVQGGFDRFDHFLRQAPAANRTTLTGVPVAFRDALAARGFQVVVDRKGLDAAGREALTGFQASRTSSAGADCVANRASAYACDNIDLLSHVALSDLSSEPAVAADVWGFVDLNTEREYALLGVQNGLAVIDVTDPAAPFEVGTVPGAVSGWRDVKITQRYDDSAHRWRTYAYVSTEYGGRLVVADLTELPNRVRLGRRSDTSAHNVYVSNVDYTTGVPLDESRTPPLLQVLGSAFNRGAFRSFDTTDPLNLAEVAVSRRGYSHDATSMLVVDDRASACKANAGTCEVLLDFNESHIEIWDFSDQHAPELLSSTTYENAGYVHSGWWTEDGRHLFVHDEFDESDADLDTTVRVFDLADLTDPRLVKVWTGPTAAIDHNGYVRGNRYFMSNYTRGLTILDITDPADPSAVGYFDTHPSSDNASFSGAWGAYPFLP
;
A
#
# COMPACT_ATOMS: atom_id res chain seq x y z
N MET A 1 -78.83 -11.03 12.59
CA MET A 1 -77.83 -9.95 12.64
C MET A 1 -76.48 -10.58 12.96
N ASP A 2 -75.95 -11.46 12.11
CA ASP A 2 -75.55 -11.27 10.70
C ASP A 2 -74.23 -10.46 10.65
N GLY A 3 -73.13 -10.96 10.09
CA GLY A 3 -72.89 -12.29 9.55
C GLY A 3 -71.66 -12.32 8.62
N TRP A 4 -71.28 -13.54 8.23
CA TRP A 4 -70.44 -13.85 7.05
C TRP A 4 -68.90 -13.76 7.19
N GLN A 5 -68.29 -14.93 7.42
CA GLN A 5 -66.98 -15.32 6.87
C GLN A 5 -67.17 -16.07 5.51
N PRO A 6 -66.21 -16.85 4.98
CA PRO A 6 -65.48 -16.60 3.73
C PRO A 6 -65.93 -17.58 2.61
N PRO A 7 -65.09 -17.83 1.58
CA PRO A 7 -64.32 -19.10 1.57
C PRO A 7 -62.89 -18.88 0.98
N SER A 8 -61.87 -19.75 1.05
CA SER A 8 -61.81 -21.21 1.04
C SER A 8 -62.23 -21.81 -0.32
N THR A 9 -61.76 -22.98 -0.80
CA THR A 9 -60.60 -23.83 -0.47
C THR A 9 -60.37 -24.77 -1.66
N ASN A 10 -59.13 -25.17 -1.99
CA ASN A 10 -58.73 -26.60 -2.02
C ASN A 10 -57.33 -26.87 -2.59
N ALA A 11 -56.73 -27.92 -2.04
CA ALA A 11 -55.50 -28.55 -2.53
C ALA A 11 -55.81 -29.69 -3.52
N ALA A 12 -54.82 -30.09 -4.31
CA ALA A 12 -54.75 -31.41 -4.92
C ALA A 12 -53.29 -31.90 -4.90
N ALA A 13 -53.03 -32.96 -4.14
CA ALA A 13 -51.75 -33.65 -4.15
C ALA A 13 -51.67 -34.64 -5.32
N VAL A 14 -50.48 -34.86 -5.88
CA VAL A 14 -50.18 -36.07 -6.66
C VAL A 14 -48.91 -36.72 -6.15
N THR A 15 -49.07 -37.97 -5.73
CA THR A 15 -48.05 -38.87 -5.18
C THR A 15 -47.20 -39.51 -6.27
N ARG A 16 -45.90 -39.73 -6.00
CA ARG A 16 -45.08 -40.89 -6.41
C ARG A 16 -43.72 -40.79 -5.69
N GLN A 17 -43.56 -41.41 -4.53
CA GLN A 17 -43.07 -42.78 -4.34
C GLN A 17 -41.77 -43.12 -5.08
N ALA A 18 -40.74 -43.36 -4.26
CA ALA A 18 -39.40 -43.82 -4.58
C ALA A 18 -39.35 -45.18 -5.29
N LEU A 19 -38.18 -45.47 -5.89
CA LEU A 19 -37.70 -46.85 -6.00
C LEU A 19 -36.16 -46.92 -5.87
N ILE A 20 -35.72 -47.77 -4.96
CA ILE A 20 -34.33 -48.06 -4.61
C ILE A 20 -33.79 -49.17 -5.51
N ARG A 21 -32.55 -49.01 -6.01
CA ARG A 21 -31.51 -50.03 -6.37
C ARG A 21 -30.39 -49.27 -7.11
N GLY A 22 -29.09 -49.45 -6.87
CA GLY A 22 -28.37 -50.39 -6.01
C GLY A 22 -27.32 -51.15 -6.83
N SER A 23 -26.07 -51.23 -6.35
CA SER A 23 -24.94 -52.01 -6.92
C SER A 23 -24.34 -51.47 -8.24
N THR A 24 -23.04 -51.63 -8.61
CA THR A 24 -21.76 -51.94 -7.92
C THR A 24 -20.60 -51.94 -8.96
N TYR A 25 -19.35 -51.65 -8.52
CA TYR A 25 -18.06 -52.12 -9.10
C TYR A 25 -17.62 -51.66 -10.53
N PRO A 26 -16.32 -51.79 -10.91
CA PRO A 26 -15.08 -51.74 -10.09
C PRO A 26 -13.93 -50.90 -10.70
N VAL A 27 -12.88 -50.73 -9.89
CA VAL A 27 -11.49 -50.37 -10.26
C VAL A 27 -10.78 -51.53 -11.00
N PRO A 28 -9.78 -51.26 -11.85
CA PRO A 28 -8.66 -52.19 -12.05
C PRO A 28 -7.29 -51.62 -11.63
N LEU A 29 -6.52 -52.45 -10.93
CA LEU A 29 -5.10 -52.30 -10.59
C LEU A 29 -4.26 -53.20 -11.51
N ALA A 30 -3.17 -52.68 -12.11
CA ALA A 30 -1.87 -53.35 -12.32
C ALA A 30 -0.98 -52.43 -13.21
N ARG A 31 0.24 -52.01 -12.86
CA ARG A 31 1.51 -52.69 -12.49
C ARG A 31 2.38 -53.20 -13.66
N MET A 32 3.62 -52.69 -13.64
CA MET A 32 4.92 -53.34 -13.92
C MET A 32 5.60 -53.25 -15.31
N ALA A 33 6.88 -52.81 -15.23
CA ALA A 33 8.04 -53.09 -16.08
C ALA A 33 8.02 -52.63 -17.56
N GLY A 34 9.14 -52.20 -18.16
CA GLY A 34 10.50 -52.00 -17.65
C GLY A 34 11.55 -52.11 -18.78
N CYS A 35 12.76 -51.57 -18.57
CA CYS A 35 13.97 -51.74 -19.42
C CYS A 35 13.97 -51.08 -20.82
N VAL A 36 15.09 -50.72 -21.47
CA VAL A 36 16.47 -50.32 -21.08
C VAL A 36 17.22 -49.84 -22.34
N ALA A 37 18.14 -48.86 -22.22
CA ALA A 37 19.21 -48.50 -23.18
C ALA A 37 18.80 -48.12 -24.64
N GLY A 38 19.66 -47.48 -25.45
CA GLY A 38 21.01 -46.97 -25.17
C GLY A 38 21.48 -45.99 -26.27
N ALA A 39 22.37 -45.10 -25.87
CA ALA A 39 23.13 -44.17 -26.67
C ALA A 39 24.03 -44.83 -27.73
N ASP A 40 24.44 -44.08 -28.75
CA ASP A 40 25.81 -44.15 -29.25
C ASP A 40 26.28 -42.85 -29.94
N LEU A 41 27.60 -42.67 -30.01
CA LEU A 41 28.29 -41.39 -30.26
C LEU A 41 29.22 -41.41 -31.50
N LEU A 42 29.32 -40.25 -32.18
CA LEU A 42 30.51 -39.67 -32.83
C LEU A 42 31.26 -40.40 -33.98
N THR A 43 32.10 -39.57 -34.65
CA THR A 43 33.33 -39.84 -35.48
C THR A 43 33.17 -39.62 -36.99
N PHE A 44 34.14 -39.10 -37.76
CA PHE A 44 35.31 -38.21 -37.52
C PHE A 44 35.73 -37.53 -38.87
N VAL A 45 36.67 -36.57 -38.86
CA VAL A 45 37.13 -35.79 -40.05
C VAL A 45 38.48 -36.26 -40.62
N PRO A 46 38.70 -36.17 -41.95
CA PRO A 46 39.96 -35.67 -42.56
C PRO A 46 39.73 -34.85 -43.88
N HIS A 47 40.62 -34.06 -44.52
CA HIS A 47 41.93 -33.43 -44.22
C HIS A 47 42.31 -32.36 -45.31
N GLN A 48 43.20 -31.39 -45.01
CA GLN A 48 44.17 -30.67 -45.92
C GLN A 48 43.68 -29.89 -47.18
N ARG A 49 44.33 -28.86 -47.75
CA ARG A 49 45.28 -27.75 -47.42
C ARG A 49 45.57 -27.02 -48.77
N VAL A 50 45.68 -25.68 -48.80
CA VAL A 50 46.69 -24.83 -49.54
C VAL A 50 46.15 -23.44 -49.98
N ALA A 51 47.01 -22.43 -49.78
CA ALA A 51 47.01 -20.97 -49.99
C ALA A 51 46.21 -20.26 -51.11
N GLY A 52 45.91 -18.97 -50.89
CA GLY A 52 45.59 -18.01 -51.98
C GLY A 52 45.07 -16.59 -51.61
N ILE A 53 45.99 -15.65 -51.32
CA ILE A 53 45.94 -14.19 -51.65
C ILE A 53 44.85 -13.27 -51.01
N LEU A 54 45.28 -12.06 -50.59
CA LEU A 54 44.42 -10.97 -50.06
C LEU A 54 43.52 -10.32 -51.11
N VAL A 55 42.27 -10.01 -50.74
CA VAL A 55 41.59 -8.76 -51.16
C VAL A 55 40.81 -8.18 -49.98
N THR A 56 41.06 -6.91 -49.69
CA THR A 56 40.45 -6.18 -48.57
C THR A 56 39.00 -5.77 -48.86
N ARG A 57 38.04 -6.29 -48.10
CA ARG A 57 36.72 -5.66 -47.89
C ARG A 57 36.27 -5.83 -46.44
N ALA A 58 36.36 -4.75 -45.67
CA ALA A 58 35.79 -4.69 -44.33
C ALA A 58 34.26 -4.66 -44.45
N VAL A 59 33.61 -5.78 -44.12
CA VAL A 59 32.16 -5.83 -43.90
C VAL A 59 31.93 -5.33 -42.48
N ILE A 60 31.32 -4.15 -42.35
CA ILE A 60 30.82 -3.66 -41.06
C ILE A 60 29.61 -4.54 -40.71
N ILE A 61 29.83 -5.54 -39.86
CA ILE A 61 28.74 -6.25 -39.20
C ILE A 61 28.19 -5.29 -38.15
N ALA A 62 27.15 -4.56 -38.51
CA ALA A 62 26.31 -3.87 -37.54
C ALA A 62 25.62 -4.93 -36.68
N MET A 63 26.19 -5.22 -35.51
CA MET A 63 25.48 -5.97 -34.48
C MET A 63 24.32 -5.11 -33.99
N LEU A 64 23.14 -5.36 -34.56
CA LEU A 64 21.87 -5.01 -33.94
C LEU A 64 21.75 -5.83 -32.65
N VAL A 65 22.31 -5.28 -31.57
CA VAL A 65 21.93 -5.63 -30.22
C VAL A 65 20.52 -5.06 -30.05
N PRO A 66 19.47 -5.88 -29.86
CA PRO A 66 18.22 -5.35 -29.36
C PRO A 66 18.51 -4.85 -27.95
N VAL A 67 18.44 -3.53 -27.75
CA VAL A 67 18.40 -2.96 -26.41
C VAL A 67 17.07 -3.39 -25.83
N LEU A 68 17.09 -4.53 -25.14
CA LEU A 68 16.10 -4.86 -24.13
C LEU A 68 16.27 -3.81 -23.04
N LEU A 69 15.48 -2.73 -23.15
CA LEU A 69 15.04 -1.99 -21.98
C LEU A 69 14.24 -2.99 -21.17
N ALA A 70 14.93 -3.64 -20.23
CA ALA A 70 14.27 -4.21 -19.09
C ALA A 70 13.93 -3.01 -18.20
N ASP A 71 12.68 -2.56 -18.27
CA ASP A 71 12.11 -1.75 -17.21
C ASP A 71 12.19 -2.58 -15.94
N ALA A 72 13.22 -2.29 -15.15
CA ALA A 72 13.30 -2.71 -13.78
C ALA A 72 12.38 -1.77 -13.01
N ALA A 73 11.12 -2.19 -12.84
CA ALA A 73 10.24 -1.59 -11.84
C ALA A 73 11.01 -1.46 -10.52
N ARG A 74 10.85 -0.31 -9.86
CA ARG A 74 11.50 0.03 -8.58
C ARG A 74 10.71 -0.63 -7.45
N GLY A 75 10.46 -1.94 -7.55
CA GLY A 75 9.83 -2.69 -6.47
C GLY A 75 10.66 -2.53 -5.19
N ASP A 76 9.98 -2.19 -4.10
CA ASP A 76 10.53 -1.76 -2.80
C ASP A 76 11.28 -2.87 -2.01
N ASP A 77 12.23 -3.55 -2.65
CA ASP A 77 13.23 -4.40 -2.00
C ASP A 77 14.17 -3.52 -1.12
N ALA A 78 13.67 -3.12 0.07
CA ALA A 78 14.29 -2.24 1.08
C ALA A 78 15.79 -1.98 0.87
N ILE A 79 16.09 -0.89 0.16
CA ILE A 79 17.41 -0.62 -0.40
C ILE A 79 18.29 0.00 0.69
N PRO A 80 19.43 -0.63 1.05
CA PRO A 80 20.34 -0.04 2.01
C PRO A 80 21.03 1.19 1.43
N ARG A 81 20.73 2.36 1.99
CA ARG A 81 21.40 3.64 1.74
C ARG A 81 22.66 3.72 2.61
N TYR A 82 23.81 3.93 1.99
CA TYR A 82 25.10 3.90 2.71
C TYR A 82 25.61 5.31 3.02
N VAL A 83 26.08 5.55 4.25
CA VAL A 83 26.60 6.89 4.68
C VAL A 83 28.03 6.79 5.18
N ALA A 84 28.90 7.68 4.71
CA ALA A 84 30.28 7.81 5.19
C ALA A 84 30.80 9.26 5.10
N GLN A 85 31.65 9.68 6.05
CA GLN A 85 32.25 11.04 6.05
C GLN A 85 33.00 11.45 4.75
N GLN A 86 33.44 10.48 3.95
CA GLN A 86 34.13 10.67 2.66
C GLN A 86 33.23 10.33 1.45
N GLY A 87 31.91 10.28 1.67
CA GLY A 87 30.91 10.14 0.62
C GLY A 87 30.70 11.43 -0.16
N ASP A 88 29.75 11.38 -1.09
CA ASP A 88 29.25 12.53 -1.85
C ASP A 88 27.72 12.50 -1.79
N ASP A 89 27.10 13.63 -1.50
CA ASP A 89 25.64 13.74 -1.39
C ASP A 89 25.06 13.92 -2.81
N ARG A 90 25.08 12.82 -3.59
CA ARG A 90 24.56 12.73 -4.96
C ARG A 90 24.02 11.35 -5.30
N GLY A 91 22.87 11.33 -5.95
CA GLY A 91 22.18 10.10 -6.33
C GLY A 91 21.59 9.40 -5.12
N ASP A 92 21.25 8.13 -5.29
CA ASP A 92 20.42 7.35 -4.36
C ASP A 92 21.22 6.62 -3.27
N CYS A 93 22.56 6.73 -3.26
CA CYS A 93 23.46 6.10 -2.28
C CYS A 93 23.27 4.58 -2.04
N SER A 94 22.67 3.85 -2.97
CA SER A 94 22.39 2.40 -2.86
C SER A 94 23.61 1.49 -3.04
N LEU A 95 24.79 2.07 -3.31
CA LEU A 95 26.04 1.34 -3.57
C LEU A 95 27.06 1.59 -2.44
N PRO A 96 27.60 0.55 -1.76
CA PRO A 96 28.58 0.71 -0.68
C PRO A 96 29.85 1.49 -1.07
N VAL A 97 30.16 1.50 -2.37
CA VAL A 97 31.31 2.18 -2.97
C VAL A 97 31.06 3.67 -3.26
N ARG A 98 29.78 4.10 -3.31
CA ARG A 98 29.33 5.49 -3.50
C ARG A 98 28.35 5.88 -2.38
N PRO A 99 28.80 5.91 -1.11
CA PRO A 99 27.95 6.31 -0.01
C PRO A 99 27.67 7.83 -0.05
N CYS A 100 26.52 8.20 0.50
CA CYS A 100 26.18 9.56 0.90
C CYS A 100 27.24 10.11 1.88
N ARG A 101 27.40 11.43 1.91
CA ARG A 101 28.24 12.12 2.89
C ARG A 101 27.50 12.38 4.20
N THR A 102 26.21 12.70 4.14
CA THR A 102 25.39 13.06 5.30
C THR A 102 24.23 12.07 5.53
N ILE A 103 23.78 11.98 6.79
CA ILE A 103 22.60 11.17 7.15
C ILE A 103 21.33 11.83 6.60
N ARG A 104 21.24 13.16 6.65
CA ARG A 104 20.11 13.93 6.13
C ARG A 104 19.87 13.69 4.64
N TYR A 105 20.91 13.79 3.80
CA TYR A 105 20.76 13.52 2.38
C TYR A 105 20.42 12.05 2.09
N ALA A 106 20.97 11.10 2.88
CA ALA A 106 20.59 9.69 2.77
C ALA A 106 19.13 9.41 3.15
N LEU A 107 18.54 10.22 4.05
CA LEU A 107 17.12 10.16 4.40
C LEU A 107 16.24 10.80 3.32
N SER A 108 16.65 11.91 2.71
CA SER A 108 15.89 12.57 1.63
C SER A 108 15.94 11.85 0.28
N VAL A 109 16.70 10.76 0.17
CA VAL A 109 16.71 9.85 -1.00
C VAL A 109 16.42 8.39 -0.60
N ALA A 110 15.98 8.18 0.64
CA ALA A 110 15.49 6.90 1.11
C ALA A 110 14.01 6.79 0.77
N GLY A 111 13.65 5.73 0.05
CA GLY A 111 12.27 5.33 -0.10
C GLY A 111 11.71 4.74 1.20
N LYS A 112 10.41 4.45 1.14
CA LYS A 112 9.62 3.80 2.19
C LYS A 112 10.37 2.58 2.75
N GLY A 113 10.65 2.57 4.06
CA GLY A 113 11.28 1.46 4.79
C GLY A 113 12.65 0.96 4.31
N ASP A 114 13.39 1.78 3.55
CA ASP A 114 14.83 1.60 3.32
C ASP A 114 15.63 1.50 4.64
N GLN A 115 16.91 1.13 4.54
CA GLN A 115 17.83 1.12 5.68
C GLN A 115 18.97 2.12 5.48
N VAL A 116 19.21 3.03 6.42
CA VAL A 116 20.37 3.95 6.37
C VAL A 116 21.50 3.39 7.23
N ARG A 117 22.53 2.84 6.58
CA ARG A 117 23.70 2.23 7.25
C ARG A 117 24.86 3.21 7.34
N VAL A 118 25.15 3.67 8.55
CA VAL A 118 26.16 4.71 8.79
C VAL A 118 27.49 4.10 9.21
N ALA A 119 28.53 4.37 8.42
CA ALA A 119 29.89 3.93 8.70
C ALA A 119 30.53 4.72 9.85
N ARG A 120 31.52 4.10 10.50
CA ARG A 120 32.36 4.74 11.55
C ARG A 120 32.83 6.14 11.14
N GLY A 121 32.82 7.05 12.10
CA GLY A 121 33.10 8.47 11.88
C GLY A 121 32.38 9.36 12.88
N THR A 122 32.35 10.67 12.59
CA THR A 122 31.60 11.67 13.35
C THR A 122 30.67 12.45 12.41
N TYR A 123 29.38 12.49 12.75
CA TYR A 123 28.35 13.14 11.96
C TYR A 123 27.61 14.18 12.83
N PRO A 124 27.50 15.43 12.39
CA PRO A 124 26.68 16.40 13.08
C PRO A 124 25.20 16.12 12.80
N LEU A 125 24.39 16.07 13.86
CA LEU A 125 22.99 16.45 13.77
C LEU A 125 22.98 17.96 14.06
N ALA A 126 22.74 18.76 13.04
CA ALA A 126 22.85 20.22 13.16
C ALA A 126 21.62 20.80 13.87
N GLU A 127 20.46 20.20 13.60
CA GLU A 127 19.16 20.64 14.11
C GLU A 127 18.42 19.52 14.82
N VAL A 128 17.41 19.91 15.62
CA VAL A 128 16.53 18.99 16.35
C VAL A 128 15.75 18.09 15.39
N LEU A 129 15.36 18.65 14.24
CA LEU A 129 14.66 17.92 13.18
C LEU A 129 15.48 16.73 12.69
N ASP A 130 16.81 16.85 12.55
CA ASP A 130 17.65 15.70 12.14
C ASP A 130 17.56 14.53 13.14
N ALA A 131 17.40 14.84 14.44
CA ALA A 131 17.25 13.82 15.47
C ALA A 131 15.83 13.24 15.50
N ILE A 132 14.81 14.06 15.21
CA ILE A 132 13.42 13.61 15.06
C ILE A 132 13.27 12.72 13.83
N GLU A 133 13.75 13.14 12.66
CA GLU A 133 13.74 12.32 11.43
C GLU A 133 14.44 10.99 11.67
N VAL A 134 15.67 10.99 12.22
CA VAL A 134 16.35 9.73 12.53
C VAL A 134 15.51 8.86 13.48
N VAL A 135 15.00 9.38 14.60
CA VAL A 135 14.30 8.55 15.61
C VAL A 135 12.86 8.19 15.21
N GLY A 136 12.22 9.00 14.37
CA GLY A 136 10.81 8.93 14.01
C GLY A 136 10.52 8.48 12.57
N SER A 137 11.52 8.35 11.71
CA SER A 137 11.35 7.84 10.33
C SER A 137 10.89 6.38 10.31
N ALA A 138 10.10 6.03 9.29
CA ALA A 138 9.87 4.64 8.88
C ALA A 138 11.16 3.93 8.40
N VAL A 139 12.19 4.71 8.03
CA VAL A 139 13.51 4.26 7.57
C VAL A 139 14.38 3.82 8.75
N ASP A 140 15.01 2.63 8.68
CA ASP A 140 15.85 2.10 9.76
C ASP A 140 17.28 2.65 9.71
N VAL A 141 17.52 3.73 10.46
CA VAL A 141 18.82 4.40 10.54
C VAL A 141 19.71 3.79 11.63
N GLN A 142 20.79 3.14 11.23
CA GLN A 142 21.68 2.39 12.11
C GLN A 142 23.15 2.84 12.03
N GLY A 143 23.77 3.05 13.20
CA GLY A 143 25.20 3.28 13.35
C GLY A 143 25.97 1.98 13.58
N GLY A 144 27.27 1.97 13.29
CA GLY A 144 28.16 0.85 13.62
C GLY A 144 28.69 0.06 12.43
N PHE A 145 28.65 0.60 11.21
CA PHE A 145 29.15 -0.08 10.00
C PHE A 145 30.58 0.36 9.64
N ASP A 146 31.21 -0.32 8.69
CA ASP A 146 32.48 0.09 8.11
C ASP A 146 32.38 0.14 6.57
N ARG A 147 33.27 0.91 5.92
CA ARG A 147 33.41 0.87 4.46
C ARG A 147 34.25 -0.32 4.01
N PHE A 148 35.20 -0.76 4.83
CA PHE A 148 36.15 -1.83 4.51
C PHE A 148 35.53 -3.23 4.53
N ASP A 149 34.41 -3.42 5.24
CA ASP A 149 33.58 -4.63 5.16
C ASP A 149 32.34 -4.45 4.25
N HIS A 150 32.28 -3.36 3.48
CA HIS A 150 31.14 -2.98 2.64
C HIS A 150 29.80 -2.90 3.40
N PHE A 151 29.81 -2.42 4.65
CA PHE A 151 28.62 -2.25 5.48
C PHE A 151 27.82 -3.54 5.68
N LEU A 152 28.50 -4.70 5.63
CA LEU A 152 27.88 -6.01 5.73
C LEU A 152 27.54 -6.39 7.17
N ARG A 153 28.24 -5.85 8.18
CA ARG A 153 28.00 -6.19 9.58
C ARG A 153 27.99 -4.96 10.48
N GLN A 154 26.90 -4.79 11.23
CA GLN A 154 26.84 -3.83 12.31
C GLN A 154 27.71 -4.31 13.48
N ALA A 155 28.67 -3.49 13.92
CA ALA A 155 29.53 -3.77 15.06
C ALA A 155 29.83 -2.47 15.85
N PRO A 156 28.84 -1.87 16.55
CA PRO A 156 28.96 -0.53 17.15
C PRO A 156 30.16 -0.35 18.10
N ALA A 157 30.57 -1.42 18.79
CA ALA A 157 31.72 -1.41 19.69
C ALA A 157 33.08 -1.27 18.97
N ALA A 158 33.20 -1.78 17.75
CA ALA A 158 34.40 -1.71 16.92
C ALA A 158 34.36 -0.50 15.95
N ASN A 159 33.19 -0.25 15.37
CA ASN A 159 32.95 0.70 14.30
C ASN A 159 32.28 1.98 14.85
N ARG A 160 32.96 2.70 15.74
CA ARG A 160 32.38 3.84 16.46
C ARG A 160 31.82 4.89 15.50
N THR A 161 30.51 5.06 15.54
CA THR A 161 29.75 6.02 14.74
C THR A 161 29.21 7.08 15.69
N THR A 162 29.79 8.28 15.66
CA THR A 162 29.55 9.32 16.67
C THR A 162 28.59 10.38 16.14
N LEU A 163 27.52 10.66 16.86
CA LEU A 163 26.62 11.78 16.57
C LEU A 163 26.94 12.95 17.50
N THR A 164 27.11 14.14 16.95
CA THR A 164 27.39 15.39 17.71
C THR A 164 26.27 16.41 17.51
N GLY A 165 25.95 17.18 18.55
CA GLY A 165 24.86 18.17 18.50
C GLY A 165 23.49 17.61 18.96
N VAL A 166 23.47 16.35 19.39
CA VAL A 166 22.23 15.62 19.71
C VAL A 166 21.53 16.19 20.94
N PRO A 167 20.24 16.57 20.87
CA PRO A 167 19.48 16.98 22.05
C PRO A 167 19.37 15.85 23.07
N VAL A 168 19.42 16.19 24.36
CA VAL A 168 19.48 15.21 25.47
C VAL A 168 18.33 14.19 25.46
N ALA A 169 17.16 14.56 24.93
CA ALA A 169 15.97 13.72 24.83
C ALA A 169 16.15 12.51 23.89
N PHE A 170 16.94 12.64 22.81
CA PHE A 170 17.12 11.57 21.82
C PHE A 170 18.31 10.66 22.10
N ARG A 171 19.11 10.94 23.15
CA ARG A 171 20.36 10.24 23.43
C ARG A 171 20.18 8.73 23.52
N ASP A 172 19.19 8.28 24.27
CA ASP A 172 19.07 6.86 24.61
C ASP A 172 18.46 6.08 23.43
N ALA A 173 17.52 6.69 22.69
CA ALA A 173 16.97 6.16 21.44
C ALA A 173 18.04 6.02 20.33
N LEU A 174 18.90 7.04 20.16
CA LEU A 174 20.00 6.98 19.19
C LEU A 174 21.11 6.01 19.63
N ALA A 175 21.38 5.90 20.93
CA ALA A 175 22.33 4.92 21.46
C ALA A 175 21.86 3.46 21.21
N ALA A 176 20.56 3.19 21.33
CA ALA A 176 19.97 1.89 21.02
C ALA A 176 20.20 1.47 19.54
N ARG A 177 20.32 2.43 18.62
CA ARG A 177 20.60 2.21 17.19
C ARG A 177 22.09 2.15 16.84
N GLY A 178 22.96 1.97 17.83
CA GLY A 178 24.40 1.77 17.63
C GLY A 178 25.22 3.07 17.49
N PHE A 179 24.66 4.23 17.79
CA PHE A 179 25.38 5.50 17.77
C PHE A 179 26.05 5.83 19.11
N GLN A 180 27.27 6.36 19.08
CA GLN A 180 27.87 7.04 20.23
C GLN A 180 27.40 8.49 20.25
N VAL A 181 26.57 8.86 21.22
CA VAL A 181 25.97 10.21 21.28
C VAL A 181 26.84 11.18 22.08
N VAL A 182 27.14 12.34 21.49
CA VAL A 182 27.75 13.51 22.13
C VAL A 182 26.71 14.63 22.18
N VAL A 183 26.13 14.82 23.36
CA VAL A 183 25.16 15.89 23.66
C VAL A 183 25.90 17.22 23.77
N ASP A 184 25.53 18.20 22.93
CA ASP A 184 25.96 19.59 23.10
C ASP A 184 24.98 20.33 24.05
N ARG A 185 25.48 21.36 24.74
CA ARG A 185 24.70 22.21 25.66
C ARG A 185 24.01 23.39 24.97
N LYS A 186 24.10 23.50 23.65
CA LYS A 186 23.38 24.51 22.89
C LYS A 186 21.87 24.30 23.11
N GLY A 187 21.21 25.30 23.70
CA GLY A 187 19.78 25.23 23.97
C GLY A 187 18.99 25.17 22.66
N LEU A 188 17.86 24.46 22.70
CA LEU A 188 16.88 24.45 21.62
C LEU A 188 16.42 25.89 21.33
N ASP A 189 16.34 26.25 20.06
CA ASP A 189 15.84 27.55 19.61
C ASP A 189 14.30 27.59 19.67
N ALA A 190 13.62 28.49 18.95
CA ALA A 190 12.15 28.49 18.95
C ALA A 190 11.59 27.27 18.19
N ALA A 191 12.02 27.06 16.95
CA ALA A 191 11.53 25.98 16.08
C ALA A 191 11.84 24.60 16.66
N GLY A 192 13.06 24.38 17.17
CA GLY A 192 13.44 23.11 17.80
C GLY A 192 12.73 22.81 19.12
N ARG A 193 12.13 23.80 19.80
CA ARG A 193 11.23 23.56 20.95
C ARG A 193 9.81 23.23 20.51
N GLU A 194 9.32 23.88 19.47
CA GLU A 194 8.01 23.59 18.89
C GLU A 194 7.98 22.18 18.30
N ALA A 195 8.94 21.84 17.43
CA ALA A 195 9.04 20.52 16.83
C ALA A 195 9.24 19.38 17.86
N LEU A 196 10.00 19.61 18.94
CA LEU A 196 10.11 18.64 20.04
C LEU A 196 8.77 18.48 20.79
N THR A 197 8.01 19.56 20.95
CA THR A 197 6.68 19.53 21.58
C THR A 197 5.67 18.79 20.71
N GLY A 198 5.69 19.04 19.40
CA GLY A 198 4.90 18.33 18.38
C GLY A 198 5.20 16.83 18.36
N PHE A 199 6.48 16.46 18.30
CA PHE A 199 6.93 15.07 18.38
C PHE A 199 6.56 14.37 19.69
N GLN A 200 6.51 15.11 20.81
CA GLN A 200 6.03 14.56 22.08
C GLN A 200 4.51 14.35 22.07
N ALA A 201 3.74 15.27 21.50
CA ALA A 201 2.29 15.17 21.40
C ALA A 201 1.86 13.98 20.53
N SER A 202 2.46 13.79 19.34
CA SER A 202 2.16 12.64 18.46
C SER A 202 2.58 11.28 19.02
N ARG A 203 3.32 11.26 20.14
CA ARG A 203 3.70 10.05 20.89
C ARG A 203 2.87 9.81 22.14
N THR A 204 1.84 10.61 22.42
CA THR A 204 0.97 10.47 23.60
C THR A 204 -0.50 10.60 23.22
N SER A 205 -1.35 9.70 23.71
CA SER A 205 -2.79 9.82 23.50
C SER A 205 -3.33 11.12 24.10
N SER A 206 -4.29 11.74 23.41
CA SER A 206 -4.95 12.96 23.88
C SER A 206 -6.44 12.95 23.56
N ALA A 207 -7.22 13.60 24.41
CA ALA A 207 -8.62 13.90 24.12
C ALA A 207 -8.73 14.89 22.94
N GLY A 208 -9.93 14.98 22.37
CA GLY A 208 -10.25 15.93 21.32
C GLY A 208 -10.01 17.41 21.67
N ALA A 209 -9.84 18.21 20.63
CA ALA A 209 -9.65 19.65 20.69
C ALA A 209 -10.21 20.30 19.41
N ASP A 210 -11.14 21.23 19.60
CA ASP A 210 -11.68 22.09 18.53
C ASP A 210 -10.54 22.85 17.83
N CYS A 211 -10.65 23.01 16.52
CA CYS A 211 -9.71 23.79 15.71
C CYS A 211 -9.99 25.29 15.85
N VAL A 212 -9.35 25.92 16.84
CA VAL A 212 -9.55 27.34 17.15
C VAL A 212 -8.28 28.12 16.86
N ALA A 213 -8.39 29.14 16.01
CA ALA A 213 -7.25 29.93 15.51
C ALA A 213 -6.15 29.04 14.90
N ASN A 214 -6.56 28.12 14.03
CA ASN A 214 -5.75 27.20 13.24
C ASN A 214 -4.90 26.22 14.08
N ARG A 215 -5.32 25.93 15.32
CA ARG A 215 -4.67 24.95 16.19
C ARG A 215 -5.68 24.10 16.96
N ALA A 216 -5.41 22.80 16.99
CA ALA A 216 -6.08 21.83 17.84
C ALA A 216 -5.01 21.20 18.76
N SER A 217 -4.92 21.68 20.00
CA SER A 217 -3.83 21.29 20.93
C SER A 217 -2.43 21.58 20.33
N ALA A 218 -1.58 20.56 20.17
CA ALA A 218 -0.26 20.67 19.58
C ALA A 218 -0.26 20.74 18.05
N TYR A 219 -1.34 20.33 17.40
CA TYR A 219 -1.47 20.16 15.96
C TYR A 219 -1.96 21.45 15.28
N ALA A 220 -1.43 21.75 14.10
CA ALA A 220 -1.97 22.79 13.22
C ALA A 220 -3.20 22.27 12.45
N CYS A 221 -4.19 23.11 12.17
CA CYS A 221 -5.43 22.67 11.52
C CYS A 221 -6.13 23.80 10.77
N ASP A 222 -7.06 23.44 9.90
CA ASP A 222 -8.06 24.33 9.30
C ASP A 222 -9.35 23.55 9.03
N ASN A 223 -10.49 24.07 9.48
CA ASN A 223 -11.84 23.50 9.34
C ASN A 223 -12.03 22.02 9.78
N ILE A 224 -11.10 21.45 10.54
CA ILE A 224 -11.16 20.06 11.05
C ILE A 224 -10.78 20.02 12.53
N ASP A 225 -11.73 19.59 13.36
CA ASP A 225 -11.56 19.39 14.80
C ASP A 225 -10.94 18.02 15.09
N LEU A 226 -10.12 17.93 16.15
CA LEU A 226 -9.66 16.63 16.67
C LEU A 226 -10.73 16.06 17.60
N LEU A 227 -11.21 14.84 17.35
CA LEU A 227 -12.13 14.15 18.28
C LEU A 227 -11.38 13.30 19.32
N SER A 228 -10.30 12.63 18.92
CA SER A 228 -9.41 11.87 19.79
C SER A 228 -8.08 11.55 19.09
N HIS A 229 -7.04 11.26 19.87
CA HIS A 229 -5.75 10.75 19.40
C HIS A 229 -5.34 9.54 20.25
N VAL A 230 -5.10 8.39 19.61
CA VAL A 230 -4.60 7.16 20.24
C VAL A 230 -3.15 6.94 19.81
N ALA A 231 -2.22 7.07 20.74
CA ALA A 231 -0.81 6.80 20.46
C ALA A 231 -0.52 5.30 20.33
N LEU A 232 0.39 4.94 19.43
CA LEU A 232 0.81 3.55 19.22
C LEU A 232 1.37 2.87 20.49
N SER A 233 1.91 3.65 21.44
CA SER A 233 2.37 3.16 22.74
C SER A 233 1.27 2.62 23.64
N ASP A 234 0.02 2.97 23.36
CA ASP A 234 -1.12 2.65 24.23
C ASP A 234 -1.89 1.42 23.72
N LEU A 235 -1.53 0.92 22.53
CA LEU A 235 -2.01 -0.34 21.96
C LEU A 235 -1.32 -1.54 22.62
N SER A 236 -2.05 -2.63 22.84
CA SER A 236 -1.56 -3.80 23.59
C SER A 236 -0.38 -4.54 22.93
N SER A 237 -0.10 -4.29 21.65
CA SER A 237 1.07 -4.85 20.96
C SER A 237 2.29 -3.91 20.93
N GLU A 238 2.21 -2.70 21.51
CA GLU A 238 3.29 -1.69 21.56
C GLU A 238 4.05 -1.49 20.21
N PRO A 239 3.37 -1.31 19.06
CA PRO A 239 4.04 -1.18 17.76
C PRO A 239 4.83 0.13 17.63
N ALA A 240 5.99 0.09 16.98
CA ALA A 240 6.82 1.28 16.78
C ALA A 240 6.31 2.19 15.64
N VAL A 241 5.64 1.60 14.65
CA VAL A 241 5.07 2.22 13.44
C VAL A 241 3.74 1.56 13.06
N ALA A 242 2.94 2.28 12.27
CA ALA A 242 1.69 1.80 11.68
C ALA A 242 1.65 2.12 10.18
N ALA A 243 0.85 1.37 9.44
CA ALA A 243 0.67 1.45 8.00
C ALA A 243 -0.77 1.06 7.63
N ASP A 244 -1.39 1.91 6.82
CA ASP A 244 -2.79 1.89 6.37
C ASP A 244 -3.85 1.93 7.49
N VAL A 245 -5.02 2.47 7.11
CA VAL A 245 -6.22 2.50 7.94
C VAL A 245 -7.46 2.29 7.08
N TRP A 246 -8.29 1.32 7.48
CA TRP A 246 -9.57 1.07 6.82
C TRP A 246 -10.69 0.94 7.86
N GLY A 247 -11.80 1.64 7.65
CA GLY A 247 -12.97 1.54 8.52
C GLY A 247 -14.02 0.57 8.02
N PHE A 248 -14.98 0.23 8.89
CA PHE A 248 -16.29 -0.28 8.48
C PHE A 248 -17.33 -0.17 9.61
N VAL A 249 -18.62 -0.21 9.23
CA VAL A 249 -19.75 -0.39 10.15
C VAL A 249 -20.11 -1.89 10.23
N ASP A 250 -20.01 -2.52 11.41
CA ASP A 250 -20.44 -3.91 11.62
C ASP A 250 -21.97 -4.04 11.59
N LEU A 251 -22.48 -4.74 10.58
CA LEU A 251 -23.92 -4.90 10.38
C LEU A 251 -24.59 -5.88 11.36
N ASN A 252 -23.84 -6.50 12.28
CA ASN A 252 -24.41 -7.22 13.42
C ASN A 252 -24.69 -6.33 14.63
N THR A 253 -23.94 -5.23 14.81
CA THR A 253 -23.96 -4.43 16.05
C THR A 253 -24.13 -2.93 15.86
N GLU A 254 -24.13 -2.45 14.61
CA GLU A 254 -24.14 -1.01 14.24
C GLU A 254 -22.97 -0.23 14.83
N ARG A 255 -21.87 -0.92 15.19
CA ARG A 255 -20.62 -0.33 15.69
C ARG A 255 -19.68 0.01 14.55
N GLU A 256 -18.91 1.07 14.77
CA GLU A 256 -17.90 1.55 13.85
C GLU A 256 -16.52 1.11 14.32
N TYR A 257 -15.73 0.54 13.40
CA TYR A 257 -14.38 0.08 13.70
C TYR A 257 -13.38 0.69 12.72
N ALA A 258 -12.22 1.08 13.25
CA ALA A 258 -11.01 1.36 12.47
C ALA A 258 -10.06 0.14 12.56
N LEU A 259 -9.62 -0.32 11.41
CA LEU A 259 -8.62 -1.37 11.24
C LEU A 259 -7.29 -0.70 10.92
N LEU A 260 -6.35 -0.79 11.86
CA LEU A 260 -5.03 -0.18 11.76
C LEU A 260 -4.00 -1.27 11.49
N GLY A 261 -3.30 -1.19 10.35
CA GLY A 261 -2.12 -2.02 10.14
C GLY A 261 -1.01 -1.52 11.05
N VAL A 262 -0.39 -2.40 11.83
CA VAL A 262 0.67 -2.06 12.79
C VAL A 262 1.89 -2.92 12.56
N GLN A 263 3.08 -2.47 12.97
CA GLN A 263 4.34 -3.14 12.62
C GLN A 263 4.33 -4.67 12.86
N ASN A 264 3.65 -5.13 13.92
CA ASN A 264 3.56 -6.52 14.33
C ASN A 264 2.21 -7.21 14.06
N GLY A 265 1.29 -6.61 13.30
CA GLY A 265 0.01 -7.24 12.96
C GLY A 265 -1.09 -6.27 12.53
N LEU A 266 -2.33 -6.63 12.83
CA LEU A 266 -3.52 -5.77 12.72
C LEU A 266 -3.98 -5.38 14.12
N ALA A 267 -4.34 -4.12 14.35
CA ALA A 267 -5.11 -3.68 15.51
C ALA A 267 -6.54 -3.32 15.09
N VAL A 268 -7.52 -3.67 15.92
CA VAL A 268 -8.94 -3.36 15.71
C VAL A 268 -9.37 -2.38 16.80
N ILE A 269 -9.74 -1.17 16.40
CA ILE A 269 -10.14 -0.08 17.30
C ILE A 269 -11.65 0.15 17.11
N ASP A 270 -12.41 0.15 18.19
CA ASP A 270 -13.80 0.61 18.18
C ASP A 270 -13.79 2.15 18.23
N VAL A 271 -14.48 2.77 17.28
CA VAL A 271 -14.56 4.23 17.12
C VAL A 271 -16.01 4.73 17.16
N THR A 272 -16.96 3.89 17.58
CA THR A 272 -18.40 4.21 17.68
C THR A 272 -18.69 5.41 18.60
N ASP A 273 -17.82 5.62 19.60
CA ASP A 273 -17.69 6.91 20.28
C ASP A 273 -16.35 7.54 19.85
N PRO A 274 -16.34 8.50 18.90
CA PRO A 274 -15.11 9.05 18.36
C PRO A 274 -14.34 9.92 19.37
N ALA A 275 -14.95 10.28 20.50
CA ALA A 275 -14.27 10.96 21.61
C ALA A 275 -13.59 9.98 22.59
N ALA A 276 -13.92 8.69 22.54
CA ALA A 276 -13.41 7.66 23.44
C ALA A 276 -13.13 6.31 22.72
N PRO A 277 -12.32 6.30 21.64
CA PRO A 277 -11.97 5.06 20.95
C PRO A 277 -11.15 4.12 21.83
N PHE A 278 -11.27 2.81 21.62
CA PHE A 278 -10.51 1.82 22.37
C PHE A 278 -10.14 0.59 21.52
N GLU A 279 -9.00 -0.04 21.85
CA GLU A 279 -8.58 -1.28 21.20
C GLU A 279 -9.47 -2.46 21.63
N VAL A 280 -10.07 -3.12 20.65
CA VAL A 280 -10.85 -4.36 20.83
C VAL A 280 -9.93 -5.59 20.85
N GLY A 281 -8.86 -5.56 20.08
CA GLY A 281 -7.82 -6.58 20.07
C GLY A 281 -6.98 -6.59 18.79
N THR A 282 -6.04 -7.53 18.72
CA THR A 282 -5.04 -7.60 17.65
C THR A 282 -4.99 -8.96 16.94
N VAL A 283 -4.52 -8.98 15.69
CA VAL A 283 -4.12 -10.20 14.97
C VAL A 283 -2.61 -10.15 14.70
N PRO A 284 -1.79 -10.98 15.37
CA PRO A 284 -0.34 -10.98 15.15
C PRO A 284 0.07 -11.38 13.73
N GLY A 285 0.89 -10.53 13.10
CA GLY A 285 1.50 -10.72 11.78
C GLY A 285 3.02 -10.97 11.86
N ALA A 286 3.66 -11.07 10.69
CA ALA A 286 5.12 -10.96 10.61
C ALA A 286 5.52 -9.48 10.78
N VAL A 287 6.68 -9.21 11.40
CA VAL A 287 7.15 -7.84 11.63
C VAL A 287 7.48 -7.20 10.27
N SER A 288 6.74 -6.15 9.91
CA SER A 288 6.89 -5.41 8.66
C SER A 288 6.36 -3.99 8.86
N GLY A 289 7.04 -2.99 8.28
CA GLY A 289 6.62 -1.59 8.33
C GLY A 289 5.42 -1.28 7.43
N TRP A 290 5.05 -2.18 6.52
CA TRP A 290 4.06 -1.95 5.48
C TRP A 290 2.93 -2.96 5.58
N ARG A 291 1.71 -2.42 5.50
CA ARG A 291 0.45 -3.15 5.39
C ARG A 291 -0.53 -2.29 4.61
N ASP A 292 -1.45 -2.99 3.98
CA ASP A 292 -2.74 -2.49 3.56
C ASP A 292 -3.81 -3.44 4.13
N VAL A 293 -4.99 -2.90 4.48
CA VAL A 293 -6.14 -3.68 4.94
C VAL A 293 -7.42 -3.30 4.17
N LYS A 294 -8.16 -4.31 3.73
CA LYS A 294 -9.51 -4.18 3.16
C LYS A 294 -10.44 -5.25 3.75
N ILE A 295 -11.75 -5.04 3.67
CA ILE A 295 -12.75 -5.93 4.29
C ILE A 295 -13.84 -6.40 3.33
N THR A 296 -14.52 -7.48 3.71
CA THR A 296 -15.85 -7.83 3.18
C THR A 296 -16.81 -8.17 4.31
N GLN A 297 -18.09 -7.83 4.13
CA GLN A 297 -19.21 -8.32 4.94
C GLN A 297 -20.22 -9.06 4.07
N ARG A 298 -20.58 -10.29 4.47
CA ARG A 298 -21.56 -11.13 3.78
C ARG A 298 -22.52 -11.76 4.77
N TYR A 299 -23.83 -11.74 4.47
CA TYR A 299 -24.83 -12.36 5.32
C TYR A 299 -24.80 -13.89 5.16
N ASP A 300 -24.82 -14.60 6.28
CA ASP A 300 -24.90 -16.06 6.33
C ASP A 300 -26.30 -16.49 6.80
N ASP A 301 -27.13 -16.92 5.85
CA ASP A 301 -28.49 -17.43 6.10
C ASP A 301 -28.53 -18.60 7.09
N SER A 302 -27.46 -19.40 7.21
CA SER A 302 -27.41 -20.57 8.08
C SER A 302 -27.06 -20.23 9.53
N ALA A 303 -26.30 -19.15 9.74
CA ALA A 303 -25.95 -18.62 11.06
C ALA A 303 -26.78 -17.40 11.47
N HIS A 304 -27.65 -16.90 10.57
CA HIS A 304 -28.47 -15.69 10.72
C HIS A 304 -27.68 -14.44 11.17
N ARG A 305 -26.49 -14.24 10.62
CA ARG A 305 -25.57 -13.16 10.99
C ARG A 305 -24.73 -12.70 9.80
N TRP A 306 -24.20 -11.49 9.88
CA TRP A 306 -23.12 -11.06 8.99
C TRP A 306 -21.81 -11.71 9.41
N ARG A 307 -21.07 -12.24 8.44
CA ARG A 307 -19.66 -12.64 8.60
C ARG A 307 -18.78 -11.53 8.04
N THR A 308 -17.72 -11.22 8.79
CA THR A 308 -16.84 -10.09 8.50
C THR A 308 -15.41 -10.57 8.47
N TYR A 309 -14.73 -10.36 7.34
CA TYR A 309 -13.34 -10.75 7.17
C TYR A 309 -12.49 -9.58 6.67
N ALA A 310 -11.31 -9.43 7.27
CA ALA A 310 -10.29 -8.47 6.84
C ALA A 310 -9.17 -9.20 6.12
N TYR A 311 -8.71 -8.66 5.01
CA TYR A 311 -7.54 -9.09 4.25
C TYR A 311 -6.43 -8.09 4.53
N VAL A 312 -5.32 -8.55 5.08
CA VAL A 312 -4.22 -7.70 5.52
C VAL A 312 -2.95 -8.11 4.78
N SER A 313 -2.41 -7.20 3.98
CA SER A 313 -1.14 -7.41 3.29
C SER A 313 0.02 -7.49 4.29
N THR A 314 1.18 -7.93 3.82
CA THR A 314 2.43 -7.83 4.59
C THR A 314 3.56 -7.90 3.59
N GLU A 315 4.20 -6.77 3.37
CA GLU A 315 5.38 -6.73 2.53
C GLU A 315 6.54 -7.48 3.18
N TYR A 316 7.44 -8.01 2.35
CA TYR A 316 8.69 -8.65 2.69
C TYR A 316 8.61 -9.96 3.52
N GLY A 317 8.54 -11.11 2.84
CA GLY A 317 8.53 -12.45 3.45
C GLY A 317 7.28 -12.80 4.27
N GLY A 318 6.41 -11.81 4.49
CA GLY A 318 5.08 -11.96 5.03
C GLY A 318 4.14 -12.70 4.10
N ARG A 319 2.98 -13.06 4.67
CA ARG A 319 1.90 -13.79 4.01
C ARG A 319 0.64 -12.98 4.21
N LEU A 320 -0.19 -12.84 3.18
CA LEU A 320 -1.53 -12.28 3.29
C LEU A 320 -2.27 -12.92 4.47
N VAL A 321 -2.68 -12.11 5.44
CA VAL A 321 -3.42 -12.55 6.63
C VAL A 321 -4.90 -12.32 6.39
N VAL A 322 -5.71 -13.32 6.71
CA VAL A 322 -7.18 -13.18 6.78
C VAL A 322 -7.56 -13.17 8.26
N ALA A 323 -8.05 -12.02 8.73
CA ALA A 323 -8.64 -11.86 10.05
C ALA A 323 -10.15 -12.18 9.99
N ASP A 324 -10.65 -12.91 10.98
CA ASP A 324 -12.08 -13.12 11.19
C ASP A 324 -12.54 -12.16 12.29
N LEU A 325 -13.39 -11.22 11.87
CA LEU A 325 -13.94 -10.11 12.66
C LEU A 325 -15.44 -10.33 12.97
N THR A 326 -15.99 -11.48 12.57
CA THR A 326 -17.41 -11.82 12.70
C THR A 326 -17.94 -11.73 14.14
N GLU A 327 -17.07 -11.92 15.15
CA GLU A 327 -17.41 -11.96 16.58
C GLU A 327 -17.13 -10.65 17.34
N LEU A 328 -16.91 -9.52 16.65
CA LEU A 328 -16.74 -8.20 17.28
C LEU A 328 -17.96 -7.76 18.12
N PRO A 329 -17.77 -6.88 19.13
CA PRO A 329 -16.50 -6.50 19.74
C PRO A 329 -15.96 -7.60 20.68
N ASN A 330 -16.61 -8.75 20.79
CA ASN A 330 -16.27 -9.79 21.78
C ASN A 330 -14.96 -10.51 21.43
N ARG A 331 -14.61 -10.61 20.14
CA ARG A 331 -13.42 -11.34 19.71
C ARG A 331 -12.90 -10.95 18.32
N VAL A 332 -11.60 -10.66 18.28
CA VAL A 332 -10.77 -10.63 17.06
C VAL A 332 -10.08 -11.99 16.89
N ARG A 333 -10.00 -12.52 15.66
CA ARG A 333 -9.38 -13.84 15.39
C ARG A 333 -8.48 -13.82 14.17
N LEU A 334 -7.36 -14.53 14.26
CA LEU A 334 -6.68 -15.03 13.06
C LEU A 334 -7.58 -16.09 12.39
N GLY A 335 -8.02 -15.84 11.17
CA GLY A 335 -8.71 -16.81 10.32
C GLY A 335 -7.70 -17.71 9.61
N ARG A 336 -6.89 -17.13 8.71
CA ARG A 336 -5.86 -17.85 7.94
C ARG A 336 -4.63 -16.99 7.68
N ARG A 337 -3.48 -17.63 7.45
CA ARG A 337 -2.33 -17.04 6.74
C ARG A 337 -2.22 -17.74 5.38
N SER A 338 -2.23 -16.97 4.30
CA SER A 338 -2.05 -17.48 2.94
C SER A 338 -0.62 -18.01 2.72
N ASP A 339 -0.34 -18.57 1.55
CA ASP A 339 1.02 -18.79 1.05
C ASP A 339 1.45 -17.68 0.06
N THR A 340 0.55 -16.75 -0.28
CA THR A 340 0.79 -15.58 -1.12
C THR A 340 1.28 -14.40 -0.27
N SER A 341 2.36 -13.72 -0.71
CA SER A 341 2.71 -12.38 -0.25
C SER A 341 1.92 -11.33 -1.04
N ALA A 342 1.75 -10.14 -0.47
CA ALA A 342 1.06 -9.02 -1.07
C ALA A 342 1.74 -7.74 -0.59
N HIS A 343 2.01 -6.82 -1.52
CA HIS A 343 2.39 -5.45 -1.18
C HIS A 343 1.15 -4.71 -0.66
N ASN A 344 0.16 -4.61 -1.55
CA ASN A 344 -1.10 -3.95 -1.32
C ASN A 344 -2.27 -4.91 -1.63
N VAL A 345 -3.47 -4.60 -1.13
CA VAL A 345 -4.71 -5.32 -1.40
C VAL A 345 -5.87 -4.38 -1.67
N TYR A 346 -6.70 -4.72 -2.64
CA TYR A 346 -7.94 -3.99 -2.94
C TYR A 346 -9.11 -4.97 -3.02
N VAL A 347 -10.34 -4.52 -2.75
CA VAL A 347 -11.55 -5.34 -2.93
C VAL A 347 -12.49 -4.60 -3.87
N SER A 348 -12.79 -5.19 -5.03
CA SER A 348 -13.66 -4.59 -6.03
C SER A 348 -15.15 -4.74 -5.71
N ASN A 349 -15.96 -3.83 -6.24
CA ASN A 349 -17.43 -3.85 -6.21
C ASN A 349 -18.07 -4.01 -4.81
N VAL A 350 -17.56 -3.30 -3.81
CA VAL A 350 -18.13 -3.21 -2.46
C VAL A 350 -18.53 -1.78 -2.11
N ASP A 351 -19.53 -1.65 -1.24
CA ASP A 351 -19.80 -0.42 -0.51
C ASP A 351 -18.64 -0.15 0.45
N TYR A 352 -17.94 0.98 0.33
CA TYR A 352 -16.73 1.22 1.12
C TYR A 352 -16.98 1.44 2.61
N THR A 353 -18.21 1.81 3.01
CA THR A 353 -18.65 2.01 4.40
C THR A 353 -18.82 0.69 5.17
N THR A 354 -19.22 -0.37 4.46
CA THR A 354 -19.62 -1.66 5.06
C THR A 354 -18.84 -2.85 4.52
N GLY A 355 -18.14 -2.72 3.40
CA GLY A 355 -17.58 -3.85 2.65
C GLY A 355 -18.64 -4.84 2.16
N VAL A 356 -19.91 -4.46 2.11
CA VAL A 356 -20.96 -5.30 1.53
C VAL A 356 -20.87 -5.22 0.00
N PRO A 357 -20.97 -6.35 -0.72
CA PRO A 357 -20.92 -6.34 -2.17
C PRO A 357 -22.12 -5.61 -2.79
N LEU A 358 -21.87 -4.74 -3.79
CA LEU A 358 -22.91 -3.87 -4.36
C LEU A 358 -23.86 -4.61 -5.32
N ASP A 359 -23.31 -5.44 -6.21
CA ASP A 359 -24.08 -6.20 -7.22
C ASP A 359 -23.37 -7.50 -7.59
N GLU A 360 -23.43 -8.47 -6.69
CA GLU A 360 -22.87 -9.82 -6.90
C GLU A 360 -23.47 -10.55 -8.10
N SER A 361 -24.67 -10.16 -8.53
CA SER A 361 -25.39 -10.84 -9.62
C SER A 361 -24.79 -10.56 -11.00
N ARG A 362 -24.13 -9.40 -11.13
CA ARG A 362 -23.44 -8.94 -12.34
C ARG A 362 -21.93 -9.02 -12.21
N THR A 363 -21.41 -8.66 -11.04
CA THR A 363 -19.98 -8.47 -10.79
C THR A 363 -19.64 -8.96 -9.38
N PRO A 364 -19.15 -10.20 -9.19
CA PRO A 364 -18.74 -10.64 -7.87
C PRO A 364 -17.54 -9.83 -7.36
N PRO A 365 -17.47 -9.54 -6.05
CA PRO A 365 -16.38 -8.78 -5.45
C PRO A 365 -15.12 -9.66 -5.33
N LEU A 366 -14.02 -9.21 -5.93
CA LEU A 366 -12.76 -9.93 -5.89
C LEU A 366 -11.72 -9.18 -5.07
N LEU A 367 -10.96 -9.94 -4.27
CA LEU A 367 -9.76 -9.46 -3.61
C LEU A 367 -8.64 -9.40 -4.67
N GLN A 368 -8.20 -8.19 -4.99
CA GLN A 368 -6.99 -7.96 -5.76
C GLN A 368 -5.78 -8.01 -4.81
N VAL A 369 -4.77 -8.79 -5.19
CA VAL A 369 -3.47 -8.86 -4.52
C VAL A 369 -2.43 -8.28 -5.45
N LEU A 370 -1.72 -7.26 -4.97
CA LEU A 370 -0.84 -6.39 -5.75
C LEU A 370 0.62 -6.54 -5.28
N GLY A 371 1.59 -6.18 -6.12
CA GLY A 371 3.02 -6.15 -5.84
C GLY A 371 3.64 -7.46 -5.35
N SER A 372 2.97 -8.61 -5.53
CA SER A 372 3.46 -9.89 -5.02
C SER A 372 4.72 -10.38 -5.74
N ALA A 373 5.56 -11.19 -5.08
CA ALA A 373 6.74 -11.79 -5.72
C ALA A 373 6.40 -12.77 -6.88
N PHE A 374 5.11 -13.07 -7.09
CA PHE A 374 4.62 -13.86 -8.22
C PHE A 374 4.39 -12.97 -9.45
N ASN A 375 4.66 -13.53 -10.64
CA ASN A 375 4.45 -12.87 -11.93
C ASN A 375 4.95 -11.40 -12.02
N ARG A 376 6.08 -11.10 -11.39
CA ARG A 376 6.71 -9.75 -11.36
C ARG A 376 5.86 -8.64 -10.72
N GLY A 377 4.97 -8.97 -9.78
CA GLY A 377 4.14 -7.98 -9.09
C GLY A 377 2.79 -7.70 -9.75
N ALA A 378 2.46 -8.37 -10.85
CA ALA A 378 1.16 -8.24 -11.51
C ALA A 378 0.00 -8.52 -10.54
N PHE A 379 -1.10 -7.79 -10.70
CA PHE A 379 -2.30 -8.01 -9.90
C PHE A 379 -2.88 -9.41 -10.12
N ARG A 380 -3.38 -9.99 -9.02
CA ARG A 380 -4.00 -11.32 -8.97
C ARG A 380 -5.34 -11.22 -8.26
N SER A 381 -6.38 -11.76 -8.87
CA SER A 381 -7.76 -11.62 -8.39
C SER A 381 -8.20 -12.91 -7.70
N PHE A 382 -8.80 -12.80 -6.52
CA PHE A 382 -9.23 -13.93 -5.69
C PHE A 382 -10.71 -13.83 -5.28
N ASP A 383 -11.40 -14.98 -5.28
CA ASP A 383 -12.78 -15.11 -4.81
C ASP A 383 -12.86 -14.92 -3.29
N THR A 384 -13.80 -14.08 -2.85
CA THR A 384 -14.06 -13.69 -1.45
C THR A 384 -15.18 -14.52 -0.79
N THR A 385 -15.79 -15.47 -1.49
CA THR A 385 -16.95 -16.26 -1.01
C THR A 385 -16.57 -17.26 0.08
N ASP A 386 -15.35 -17.83 0.04
CA ASP A 386 -14.72 -18.53 1.16
C ASP A 386 -13.41 -17.81 1.54
N PRO A 387 -13.46 -16.79 2.42
CA PRO A 387 -12.28 -16.04 2.86
C PRO A 387 -11.19 -16.91 3.51
N LEU A 388 -11.55 -18.09 4.03
CA LEU A 388 -10.60 -19.02 4.63
C LEU A 388 -9.94 -19.93 3.58
N ASN A 389 -10.45 -20.00 2.34
CA ASN A 389 -9.88 -20.79 1.25
C ASN A 389 -9.89 -20.03 -0.10
N LEU A 390 -9.37 -18.79 -0.08
CA LEU A 390 -9.22 -17.93 -1.27
C LEU A 390 -8.77 -18.70 -2.53
N ALA A 391 -9.63 -18.70 -3.55
CA ALA A 391 -9.37 -19.29 -4.87
C ALA A 391 -8.95 -18.20 -5.86
N GLU A 392 -7.90 -18.44 -6.64
CA GLU A 392 -7.46 -17.51 -7.69
C GLU A 392 -8.42 -17.58 -8.90
N VAL A 393 -8.90 -16.42 -9.33
CA VAL A 393 -9.81 -16.23 -10.46
C VAL A 393 -9.04 -15.83 -11.72
N ALA A 394 -8.12 -14.88 -11.59
CA ALA A 394 -7.32 -14.35 -12.70
C ALA A 394 -5.97 -13.80 -12.24
N VAL A 395 -5.07 -13.65 -13.22
CA VAL A 395 -3.76 -13.00 -13.08
C VAL A 395 -3.54 -12.11 -14.30
N SER A 396 -3.18 -10.85 -14.07
CA SER A 396 -2.78 -9.92 -15.13
C SER A 396 -1.55 -10.43 -15.88
N ARG A 397 -1.48 -10.17 -17.20
CA ARG A 397 -0.33 -10.55 -18.04
C ARG A 397 0.72 -9.45 -18.21
N ARG A 398 0.56 -8.30 -17.55
CA ARG A 398 1.49 -7.16 -17.62
C ARG A 398 2.35 -7.08 -16.35
N GLY A 399 2.99 -5.93 -16.14
CA GLY A 399 4.11 -5.74 -15.23
C GLY A 399 3.73 -5.71 -13.75
N TYR A 400 4.54 -5.00 -12.97
CA TYR A 400 4.26 -4.71 -11.57
C TYR A 400 2.97 -3.89 -11.45
N SER A 401 2.27 -4.02 -10.32
CA SER A 401 1.09 -3.25 -9.93
C SER A 401 1.26 -2.93 -8.45
N HIS A 402 1.32 -1.64 -8.10
CA HIS A 402 1.62 -1.17 -6.74
C HIS A 402 0.32 -1.06 -5.91
N ASP A 403 -0.61 -0.24 -6.41
CA ASP A 403 -1.95 -0.05 -5.87
C ASP A 403 -2.99 -0.14 -7.00
N ALA A 404 -4.25 -0.38 -6.66
CA ALA A 404 -5.34 -0.39 -7.60
C ALA A 404 -6.66 0.02 -6.94
N THR A 405 -7.52 0.68 -7.71
CA THR A 405 -8.93 0.89 -7.39
C THR A 405 -9.80 0.41 -8.55
N SER A 406 -11.11 0.25 -8.35
CA SER A 406 -12.03 -0.04 -9.44
C SER A 406 -13.23 0.89 -9.44
N MET A 407 -13.79 1.11 -10.63
CA MET A 407 -15.05 1.82 -10.79
C MET A 407 -15.96 1.11 -11.79
N LEU A 408 -17.25 1.35 -11.65
CA LEU A 408 -18.25 0.87 -12.59
C LEU A 408 -18.71 1.99 -13.51
N VAL A 409 -18.43 1.83 -14.79
CA VAL A 409 -18.90 2.75 -15.84
C VAL A 409 -20.23 2.24 -16.39
N VAL A 410 -21.26 3.09 -16.30
CA VAL A 410 -22.65 2.81 -16.74
C VAL A 410 -23.17 3.81 -17.77
N ASP A 411 -22.29 4.68 -18.29
CA ASP A 411 -22.58 5.64 -19.36
C ASP A 411 -22.05 5.15 -20.72
N ASP A 412 -22.16 5.97 -21.77
CA ASP A 412 -21.74 5.62 -23.14
C ASP A 412 -20.28 5.13 -23.23
N ARG A 413 -19.38 5.53 -22.33
CA ARG A 413 -17.98 5.04 -22.28
C ARG A 413 -17.89 3.55 -22.04
N ALA A 414 -18.93 2.93 -21.49
CA ALA A 414 -18.98 1.48 -21.32
C ALA A 414 -18.78 0.73 -22.65
N SER A 415 -19.01 1.38 -23.80
CA SER A 415 -18.70 0.83 -25.13
C SER A 415 -17.22 0.50 -25.36
N ALA A 416 -16.30 0.98 -24.53
CA ALA A 416 -14.86 0.65 -24.59
C ALA A 416 -14.57 -0.80 -24.15
N CYS A 417 -15.31 -1.32 -23.16
CA CYS A 417 -15.19 -2.70 -22.70
C CYS A 417 -15.76 -3.69 -23.74
N LYS A 418 -15.22 -4.92 -23.81
CA LYS A 418 -15.68 -5.96 -24.76
C LYS A 418 -16.85 -6.78 -24.23
N ALA A 419 -16.87 -7.07 -22.94
CA ALA A 419 -17.88 -7.92 -22.29
C ALA A 419 -18.99 -7.08 -21.61
N ASN A 420 -19.44 -6.03 -22.29
CA ASN A 420 -20.31 -5.01 -21.71
C ASN A 420 -21.81 -5.33 -21.86
N ALA A 421 -22.46 -5.74 -20.78
CA ALA A 421 -23.93 -5.84 -20.71
C ALA A 421 -24.61 -4.46 -20.57
N GLY A 422 -24.10 -3.44 -21.29
CA GLY A 422 -24.41 -2.03 -21.08
C GLY A 422 -23.61 -1.36 -19.94
N THR A 423 -22.70 -2.10 -19.29
CA THR A 423 -21.82 -1.58 -18.22
C THR A 423 -20.39 -2.11 -18.42
N CYS A 424 -19.41 -1.42 -17.85
CA CYS A 424 -17.98 -1.67 -18.01
C CYS A 424 -17.34 -1.52 -16.61
N GLU A 425 -16.92 -2.63 -15.99
CA GLU A 425 -16.08 -2.54 -14.78
C GLU A 425 -14.65 -2.26 -15.26
N VAL A 426 -14.02 -1.24 -14.68
CA VAL A 426 -12.60 -0.97 -14.94
C VAL A 426 -11.79 -1.06 -13.66
N LEU A 427 -10.62 -1.69 -13.77
CA LEU A 427 -9.57 -1.64 -12.76
C LEU A 427 -8.57 -0.56 -13.18
N LEU A 428 -8.30 0.36 -12.26
CA LEU A 428 -7.30 1.42 -12.39
C LEU A 428 -6.07 0.96 -11.62
N ASP A 429 -4.96 0.74 -12.33
CA ASP A 429 -3.73 0.10 -11.86
C ASP A 429 -2.59 1.12 -11.86
N PHE A 430 -1.99 1.36 -10.69
CA PHE A 430 -0.90 2.31 -10.49
C PHE A 430 0.38 1.50 -10.28
N ASN A 431 1.38 1.68 -11.14
CA ASN A 431 2.51 0.76 -11.25
C ASN A 431 3.89 1.40 -11.06
N GLU A 432 3.98 2.45 -10.24
CA GLU A 432 5.19 3.25 -10.01
C GLU A 432 5.60 4.13 -11.21
N SER A 433 5.20 3.81 -12.44
CA SER A 433 5.67 4.53 -13.66
C SER A 433 4.58 5.13 -14.54
N HIS A 434 3.39 4.53 -14.54
CA HIS A 434 2.23 5.00 -15.28
C HIS A 434 0.93 4.43 -14.70
N ILE A 435 -0.20 4.94 -15.20
CA ILE A 435 -1.54 4.44 -14.90
C ILE A 435 -1.91 3.45 -16.03
N GLU A 436 -2.36 2.25 -15.70
CA GLU A 436 -3.00 1.32 -16.63
C GLU A 436 -4.51 1.22 -16.33
N ILE A 437 -5.36 1.37 -17.35
CA ILE A 437 -6.80 1.12 -17.24
C ILE A 437 -7.13 -0.20 -17.92
N TRP A 438 -7.80 -1.08 -17.18
CA TRP A 438 -8.15 -2.42 -17.63
C TRP A 438 -9.66 -2.59 -17.74
N ASP A 439 -10.16 -3.15 -18.84
CA ASP A 439 -11.47 -3.79 -18.89
C ASP A 439 -11.43 -5.00 -17.96
N PHE A 440 -12.20 -4.90 -16.87
CA PHE A 440 -12.34 -5.92 -15.85
C PHE A 440 -13.74 -6.57 -15.88
N SER A 441 -14.55 -6.28 -16.91
CA SER A 441 -15.93 -6.75 -17.06
C SER A 441 -16.03 -8.28 -17.23
N ASP A 442 -15.02 -8.91 -17.84
CA ASP A 442 -14.74 -10.34 -17.66
C ASP A 442 -13.55 -10.50 -16.71
N GLN A 443 -13.88 -10.67 -15.43
CA GLN A 443 -12.89 -10.80 -14.35
C GLN A 443 -11.96 -12.03 -14.50
N HIS A 444 -12.24 -12.97 -15.41
CA HIS A 444 -11.36 -14.11 -15.71
C HIS A 444 -10.33 -13.79 -16.81
N ALA A 445 -10.57 -12.75 -17.61
CA ALA A 445 -9.72 -12.35 -18.71
C ALA A 445 -9.58 -10.80 -18.81
N PRO A 446 -8.97 -10.13 -17.82
CA PRO A 446 -8.75 -8.69 -17.86
C PRO A 446 -7.94 -8.26 -19.10
N GLU A 447 -8.37 -7.18 -19.74
CA GLU A 447 -7.72 -6.64 -20.94
C GLU A 447 -7.35 -5.17 -20.78
N LEU A 448 -6.16 -4.78 -21.25
CA LEU A 448 -5.74 -3.37 -21.16
C LEU A 448 -6.52 -2.49 -22.16
N LEU A 449 -7.11 -1.41 -21.67
CA LEU A 449 -7.73 -0.33 -22.45
C LEU A 449 -6.74 0.79 -22.76
N SER A 450 -5.99 1.28 -21.75
CA SER A 450 -5.03 2.37 -21.90
C SER A 450 -3.82 2.23 -20.98
N SER A 451 -2.75 2.97 -21.30
CA SER A 451 -1.55 3.15 -20.47
C SER A 451 -1.12 4.60 -20.63
N THR A 452 -1.13 5.37 -19.53
CA THR A 452 -0.96 6.83 -19.54
C THR A 452 0.04 7.25 -18.45
N THR A 453 1.03 8.04 -18.84
CA THR A 453 2.01 8.68 -17.95
C THR A 453 1.97 10.20 -18.10
N TYR A 454 2.77 10.93 -17.32
CA TYR A 454 2.79 12.39 -17.26
C TYR A 454 4.21 12.95 -17.08
N GLU A 455 4.36 14.27 -17.21
CA GLU A 455 5.63 14.95 -16.97
C GLU A 455 6.01 14.87 -15.49
N ASN A 456 7.27 14.56 -15.20
CA ASN A 456 7.80 14.33 -13.84
C ASN A 456 7.10 13.20 -13.07
N ALA A 457 6.72 12.10 -13.74
CA ALA A 457 6.35 10.86 -13.05
C ALA A 457 7.59 10.28 -12.31
N GLY A 458 7.51 10.18 -10.98
CA GLY A 458 8.56 9.68 -10.10
C GLY A 458 8.26 8.29 -9.55
N TYR A 459 7.09 8.16 -8.93
CA TYR A 459 6.54 6.95 -8.32
C TYR A 459 5.00 7.01 -8.30
N VAL A 460 4.37 6.68 -9.43
CA VAL A 460 2.91 6.67 -9.61
C VAL A 460 2.27 5.68 -8.64
N HIS A 461 1.80 6.17 -7.50
CA HIS A 461 1.55 5.35 -6.30
C HIS A 461 0.11 4.83 -6.24
N SER A 462 -0.87 5.73 -6.19
CA SER A 462 -2.29 5.39 -6.07
C SER A 462 -3.18 6.47 -6.65
N GLY A 463 -4.50 6.29 -6.56
CA GLY A 463 -5.47 7.27 -7.03
C GLY A 463 -6.92 6.85 -6.82
N TRP A 464 -7.83 7.81 -6.98
CA TRP A 464 -9.26 7.60 -6.76
C TRP A 464 -10.12 8.48 -7.66
N TRP A 465 -11.31 7.98 -8.01
CA TRP A 465 -12.19 8.57 -9.00
C TRP A 465 -13.33 9.41 -8.35
N THR A 466 -13.81 10.43 -9.05
CA THR A 466 -14.98 11.24 -8.66
C THR A 466 -16.26 10.40 -8.70
N GLU A 467 -17.25 10.60 -7.83
CA GLU A 467 -18.45 9.73 -7.74
C GLU A 467 -19.27 9.58 -9.05
N ASP A 468 -19.11 10.49 -10.02
CA ASP A 468 -19.69 10.40 -11.37
C ASP A 468 -18.85 9.55 -12.36
N GLY A 469 -17.72 9.02 -11.90
CA GLY A 469 -16.73 8.26 -12.67
C GLY A 469 -16.02 9.06 -13.75
N ARG A 470 -16.05 10.41 -13.72
CA ARG A 470 -15.56 11.25 -14.82
C ARG A 470 -14.10 11.68 -14.69
N HIS A 471 -13.58 11.82 -13.48
CA HIS A 471 -12.20 12.21 -13.24
C HIS A 471 -11.49 11.25 -12.28
N LEU A 472 -10.17 11.19 -12.40
CA LEU A 472 -9.28 10.41 -11.56
C LEU A 472 -8.20 11.31 -10.96
N PHE A 473 -8.15 11.37 -9.62
CA PHE A 473 -7.04 11.95 -8.86
C PHE A 473 -5.93 10.91 -8.71
N VAL A 474 -4.68 11.31 -8.92
CA VAL A 474 -3.50 10.42 -8.92
C VAL A 474 -2.38 11.05 -8.10
N HIS A 475 -1.74 10.22 -7.28
CA HIS A 475 -0.62 10.57 -6.41
C HIS A 475 0.72 10.07 -6.96
N ASP A 476 1.79 10.76 -6.61
CA ASP A 476 3.16 10.44 -6.98
C ASP A 476 4.07 10.58 -5.75
N GLU A 477 4.53 9.46 -5.16
CA GLU A 477 5.19 9.52 -3.85
C GLU A 477 6.63 10.08 -3.87
N PHE A 478 7.26 10.19 -5.05
CA PHE A 478 8.67 10.58 -5.17
C PHE A 478 8.89 11.91 -5.90
N ASP A 479 7.87 12.55 -6.46
CA ASP A 479 8.06 13.74 -7.29
C ASP A 479 8.51 14.98 -6.48
N GLU A 480 8.13 15.11 -5.20
CA GLU A 480 8.66 16.17 -4.34
C GLU A 480 10.17 16.01 -4.12
N SER A 481 10.68 14.77 -4.12
CA SER A 481 12.10 14.45 -3.88
C SER A 481 12.94 14.38 -5.17
N ASP A 482 12.42 13.77 -6.23
CA ASP A 482 13.12 13.59 -7.53
C ASP A 482 12.97 14.85 -8.44
N ALA A 483 11.93 15.67 -8.26
CA ALA A 483 11.64 16.85 -9.09
C ALA A 483 11.53 18.21 -8.34
N ASP A 484 11.78 18.25 -7.02
CA ASP A 484 11.78 19.49 -6.19
C ASP A 484 10.42 20.21 -6.23
N LEU A 485 9.34 19.44 -6.10
CA LEU A 485 7.95 19.90 -6.10
C LEU A 485 7.37 20.03 -4.68
N ASP A 486 6.37 20.90 -4.52
CA ASP A 486 5.41 20.80 -3.41
C ASP A 486 4.39 19.67 -3.72
N THR A 487 3.66 19.17 -2.72
CA THR A 487 2.59 18.15 -2.82
C THR A 487 1.77 18.31 -4.10
N THR A 488 1.66 17.29 -4.96
CA THR A 488 1.09 17.45 -6.31
C THR A 488 0.10 16.35 -6.72
N VAL A 489 -1.20 16.68 -6.67
CA VAL A 489 -2.28 15.79 -7.16
C VAL A 489 -2.55 16.03 -8.64
N ARG A 490 -2.43 14.98 -9.47
CA ARG A 490 -2.80 15.02 -10.89
C ARG A 490 -4.26 14.64 -11.08
N VAL A 491 -4.98 15.36 -11.93
CA VAL A 491 -6.38 15.06 -12.30
C VAL A 491 -6.47 14.68 -13.78
N PHE A 492 -6.93 13.46 -14.04
CA PHE A 492 -7.20 12.94 -15.38
C PHE A 492 -8.70 12.97 -15.70
N ASP A 493 -9.08 13.47 -16.86
CA ASP A 493 -10.41 13.28 -17.46
C ASP A 493 -10.48 11.87 -18.07
N LEU A 494 -11.52 11.12 -17.66
CA LEU A 494 -11.84 9.77 -18.10
C LEU A 494 -12.97 9.74 -19.15
N ALA A 495 -13.17 10.82 -19.90
CA ALA A 495 -14.13 10.88 -21.01
C ALA A 495 -13.89 9.81 -22.09
N ASP A 496 -12.64 9.42 -22.31
CA ASP A 496 -12.23 8.29 -23.12
C ASP A 496 -11.36 7.36 -22.27
N LEU A 497 -11.85 6.15 -21.98
CA LEU A 497 -11.14 5.15 -21.18
C LEU A 497 -9.91 4.58 -21.92
N THR A 498 -9.79 4.81 -23.23
CA THR A 498 -8.65 4.40 -24.06
C THR A 498 -7.59 5.51 -24.23
N ASP A 499 -7.93 6.75 -23.90
CA ASP A 499 -7.04 7.93 -23.92
C ASP A 499 -7.31 8.88 -22.72
N PRO A 500 -7.03 8.47 -21.47
CA PRO A 500 -7.15 9.36 -20.30
C PRO A 500 -6.25 10.58 -20.42
N ARG A 501 -6.76 11.78 -20.09
CA ARG A 501 -6.04 13.04 -20.31
C ARG A 501 -5.83 13.83 -19.03
N LEU A 502 -4.59 14.19 -18.74
CA LEU A 502 -4.26 15.13 -17.66
C LEU A 502 -4.91 16.49 -17.97
N VAL A 503 -5.88 16.90 -17.14
CA VAL A 503 -6.60 18.18 -17.28
C VAL A 503 -6.20 19.21 -16.23
N LYS A 504 -5.72 18.76 -15.07
CA LYS A 504 -5.26 19.62 -13.99
C LYS A 504 -4.10 18.98 -13.22
N VAL A 505 -3.21 19.84 -12.75
CA VAL A 505 -2.23 19.55 -11.70
C VAL A 505 -2.55 20.52 -10.58
N TRP A 506 -2.87 20.00 -9.39
CA TRP A 506 -3.04 20.78 -8.17
C TRP A 506 -1.75 20.72 -7.36
N THR A 507 -1.33 21.84 -6.79
CA THR A 507 -0.11 21.94 -5.99
C THR A 507 -0.44 22.50 -4.61
N GLY A 508 0.07 21.83 -3.58
CA GLY A 508 -0.08 22.17 -2.18
C GLY A 508 0.86 23.29 -1.71
N PRO A 509 0.82 23.61 -0.40
CA PRO A 509 1.62 24.69 0.20
C PRO A 509 2.99 24.23 0.76
N THR A 510 3.36 22.96 0.57
CA THR A 510 4.44 22.25 1.27
C THR A 510 4.99 21.10 0.44
N ALA A 511 6.26 20.72 0.62
CA ALA A 511 6.86 19.52 0.04
C ALA A 511 6.54 18.21 0.79
N ALA A 512 5.36 18.11 1.41
CA ALA A 512 4.94 16.92 2.13
C ALA A 512 4.35 15.90 1.15
N ILE A 513 4.94 14.70 1.07
CA ILE A 513 4.60 13.65 0.10
C ILE A 513 3.11 13.33 0.11
N ASP A 514 2.41 13.43 -1.04
CA ASP A 514 1.08 12.83 -1.21
C ASP A 514 1.13 11.31 -1.36
N HIS A 515 0.11 10.64 -0.80
CA HIS A 515 0.16 9.20 -0.63
C HIS A 515 -1.14 8.50 -1.03
N ASN A 516 -2.19 8.55 -0.20
CA ASN A 516 -3.47 7.90 -0.46
C ASN A 516 -4.62 8.87 -0.28
N GLY A 517 -5.70 8.69 -1.04
CA GLY A 517 -6.83 9.59 -0.92
C GLY A 517 -8.10 9.08 -1.56
N TYR A 518 -9.22 9.60 -1.08
CA TYR A 518 -10.56 9.07 -1.34
C TYR A 518 -11.57 10.18 -1.56
N VAL A 519 -12.50 9.96 -2.49
CA VAL A 519 -13.63 10.85 -2.73
C VAL A 519 -14.81 10.46 -1.83
N ARG A 520 -15.46 11.44 -1.21
CA ARG A 520 -16.81 11.32 -0.64
C ARG A 520 -17.60 12.59 -0.97
N GLY A 521 -18.65 12.47 -1.78
CA GLY A 521 -19.37 13.59 -2.37
C GLY A 521 -18.46 14.52 -3.18
N ASN A 522 -18.54 15.83 -2.92
CA ASN A 522 -17.71 16.85 -3.54
C ASN A 522 -16.42 17.15 -2.74
N ARG A 523 -15.89 16.18 -1.99
CA ARG A 523 -14.66 16.31 -1.20
C ARG A 523 -13.66 15.20 -1.54
N TYR A 524 -12.40 15.58 -1.66
CA TYR A 524 -11.27 14.65 -1.73
C TYR A 524 -10.48 14.72 -0.42
N PHE A 525 -10.30 13.59 0.24
CA PHE A 525 -9.56 13.45 1.49
C PHE A 525 -8.25 12.74 1.19
N MET A 526 -7.12 13.39 1.45
CA MET A 526 -5.78 12.90 1.09
C MET A 526 -4.89 12.84 2.33
N SER A 527 -4.19 11.73 2.53
CA SER A 527 -3.05 11.65 3.44
C SER A 527 -1.80 12.22 2.77
N ASN A 528 -1.16 13.17 3.44
CA ASN A 528 0.15 13.72 3.10
C ASN A 528 1.06 13.49 4.30
N TYR A 529 2.01 12.56 4.23
CA TYR A 529 2.73 12.01 5.38
C TYR A 529 2.99 13.01 6.52
N THR A 530 3.93 13.94 6.33
CA THR A 530 4.38 14.89 7.35
C THR A 530 3.39 16.03 7.59
N ARG A 531 2.48 16.29 6.64
CA ARG A 531 1.45 17.33 6.71
C ARG A 531 0.12 16.86 7.34
N GLY A 532 -0.08 15.55 7.47
CA GLY A 532 -1.32 14.96 7.98
C GLY A 532 -2.40 14.79 6.91
N LEU A 533 -3.63 15.20 7.22
CA LEU A 533 -4.79 15.15 6.32
C LEU A 533 -4.93 16.47 5.56
N THR A 534 -5.05 16.43 4.23
CA THR A 534 -5.50 17.56 3.39
C THR A 534 -6.87 17.24 2.80
N ILE A 535 -7.76 18.25 2.73
CA ILE A 535 -9.09 18.12 2.15
C ILE A 535 -9.28 19.14 1.03
N LEU A 536 -9.61 18.65 -0.17
CA LEU A 536 -9.91 19.48 -1.33
C LEU A 536 -11.43 19.52 -1.59
N ASP A 537 -11.96 20.70 -1.93
CA ASP A 537 -13.23 20.83 -2.62
C ASP A 537 -13.02 20.48 -4.09
N ILE A 538 -13.80 19.52 -4.57
CA ILE A 538 -13.76 18.99 -5.94
C ILE A 538 -15.11 19.16 -6.65
N THR A 539 -15.90 20.18 -6.26
CA THR A 539 -17.17 20.53 -6.94
C THR A 539 -16.95 20.84 -8.43
N ASP A 540 -15.78 21.39 -8.78
CA ASP A 540 -15.19 21.30 -10.12
C ASP A 540 -13.89 20.47 -10.02
N PRO A 541 -13.87 19.21 -10.47
CA PRO A 541 -12.67 18.37 -10.40
C PRO A 541 -11.48 18.92 -11.23
N ALA A 542 -11.72 19.79 -12.22
CA ALA A 542 -10.66 20.44 -12.98
C ALA A 542 -10.11 21.72 -12.31
N ASP A 543 -10.77 22.20 -11.23
CA ASP A 543 -10.28 23.30 -10.39
C ASP A 543 -10.42 23.00 -8.89
N PRO A 544 -9.74 21.94 -8.38
CA PRO A 544 -9.80 21.58 -6.98
C PRO A 544 -9.09 22.63 -6.11
N SER A 545 -9.58 22.84 -4.90
CA SER A 545 -9.03 23.84 -3.97
C SER A 545 -9.03 23.32 -2.53
N ALA A 546 -7.99 23.61 -1.75
CA ALA A 546 -7.93 23.18 -0.35
C ALA A 546 -8.97 23.94 0.49
N VAL A 547 -9.72 23.19 1.30
CA VAL A 547 -10.79 23.71 2.18
C VAL A 547 -10.66 23.27 3.64
N GLY A 548 -9.71 22.40 3.96
CA GLY A 548 -9.35 22.06 5.32
C GLY A 548 -8.07 21.21 5.37
N TYR A 549 -7.45 21.15 6.54
CA TYR A 549 -6.35 20.22 6.81
C TYR A 549 -6.26 19.92 8.31
N PHE A 550 -5.60 18.81 8.66
CA PHE A 550 -5.26 18.47 10.04
C PHE A 550 -3.87 17.84 10.11
N ASP A 551 -2.95 18.52 10.78
CA ASP A 551 -1.58 18.07 11.02
C ASP A 551 -1.55 16.83 11.94
N THR A 552 -0.81 15.79 11.54
CA THR A 552 -0.56 14.60 12.39
C THR A 552 0.92 14.44 12.77
N HIS A 553 1.80 15.31 12.27
CA HIS A 553 3.25 15.27 12.48
C HIS A 553 3.80 16.70 12.69
N PRO A 554 3.51 17.36 13.83
CA PRO A 554 3.81 18.80 14.02
C PRO A 554 5.31 19.14 14.19
N SER A 555 6.20 18.21 13.82
CA SER A 555 7.64 18.40 13.78
C SER A 555 8.14 19.00 12.46
N SER A 556 7.52 18.69 11.32
CA SER A 556 7.88 19.29 10.01
C SER A 556 6.84 18.99 8.93
N ASP A 557 6.86 19.72 7.81
CA ASP A 557 6.13 19.41 6.57
C ASP A 557 7.10 18.99 5.43
N ASN A 558 8.20 18.28 5.76
CA ASN A 558 9.23 17.88 4.79
C ASN A 558 8.79 16.69 3.93
N ALA A 559 9.46 16.46 2.79
CA ALA A 559 9.34 15.22 2.02
C ALA A 559 9.94 14.04 2.81
N SER A 560 9.11 13.34 3.60
CA SER A 560 9.48 12.11 4.30
C SER A 560 8.26 11.22 4.57
N PHE A 561 8.48 9.91 4.65
CA PHE A 561 7.44 8.87 4.81
C PHE A 561 6.94 8.73 6.26
N SER A 562 6.85 9.82 7.02
CA SER A 562 6.45 9.82 8.43
C SER A 562 5.23 10.68 8.70
N GLY A 563 4.23 10.12 9.37
CA GLY A 563 3.00 10.79 9.78
C GLY A 563 1.76 10.08 9.25
N ALA A 564 0.86 10.79 8.57
CA ALA A 564 -0.38 10.22 8.04
C ALA A 564 -0.10 9.30 6.84
N TRP A 565 -0.13 7.98 7.08
CA TRP A 565 -0.11 6.99 6.01
C TRP A 565 -1.45 6.99 5.25
N GLY A 566 -2.58 6.88 5.94
CA GLY A 566 -3.90 6.81 5.31
C GLY A 566 -4.93 7.67 6.03
N ALA A 567 -6.04 7.93 5.34
CA ALA A 567 -7.23 8.56 5.88
C ALA A 567 -8.46 7.83 5.35
N TYR A 568 -9.42 7.46 6.21
CA TYR A 568 -10.62 6.75 5.81
C TYR A 568 -11.87 7.64 6.05
N PRO A 569 -12.51 8.18 5.01
CA PRO A 569 -13.59 9.17 5.18
C PRO A 569 -14.99 8.57 5.15
N PHE A 570 -15.18 7.24 5.12
CA PHE A 570 -16.49 6.62 4.80
C PHE A 570 -17.37 6.25 6.02
N LEU A 571 -16.90 6.41 7.27
CA LEU A 571 -17.78 6.22 8.45
C LEU A 571 -18.96 7.22 8.44
N PRO A 572 -20.15 6.84 8.93
CA PRO A 572 -21.42 7.54 8.68
C PRO A 572 -21.44 9.01 9.12
#